data_AF-A0A2H0S6W0-F1
#
_entry.id   AF-A0A2H0S6W0-F1
#
_cell.length_a   1.000
_cell.length_b   1.000
_cell.length_c   1.000
_cell.angle_alpha   90.00
_cell.angle_beta   90.00
_cell.angle_gamma   90.00
#
_symmetry.space_group_name_H-M   'P 1'
#
loop_
_entity.id
_entity.type
_entity.pdbx_description
1 polymer ?
#
loop_
_entity_poly.entity_id
_entity_poly.type
_entity_poly.pdbx_seq_one_letter_code
_entity_poly.pdbx_strand_id
1 'polypeptide(L)'
;MAKIFGDFSSEKLQDGTMFTGIIEATGEILKKTESLLIIERPDFFDDIKIGSSISVSGVCLSIISMTDTTMEFNVVEETWSVTNLSSKRVGDRVNLERAVRADQRLDGHIVQGHVEGVGRVIALFPDPSPATGEESSAQKVVRRLGQYRYPPKQILRYAKEMRKKPTEAEAALWNALRRKQLNGFYFRRQRPVGRFIIDFYCEELRLGIELDGSVHDNPEEKQYDTEREEHLHARGVRIVRFSNDEVLENLKSVLEKMIQSAKQSPPHPFGGGARGGGILSVKLPKELIKFCVRKGSIAIEGVSLTIANIQGEEVFVALIPHTLENTTLIELQVGDSVNIERDITTRL
;
A
#
# COMPACT_ATOMS: atom_id res chain seq x y z
N MET A 1 -25.65 4.01 -57.22
CA MET A 1 -25.05 3.20 -56.15
C MET A 1 -23.52 3.23 -56.24
N ALA A 2 -22.93 4.39 -55.98
CA ALA A 2 -21.49 4.58 -55.83
C ALA A 2 -21.31 5.96 -55.17
N LYS A 3 -20.98 5.98 -53.87
CA LYS A 3 -20.51 7.09 -53.01
C LYS A 3 -20.95 6.88 -51.55
N ILE A 4 -20.37 5.90 -50.84
CA ILE A 4 -20.32 5.87 -49.36
C ILE A 4 -19.06 5.12 -48.89
N PHE A 5 -17.89 5.50 -49.39
CA PHE A 5 -16.62 5.13 -48.74
C PHE A 5 -15.73 6.37 -48.85
N GLY A 6 -15.94 7.31 -47.93
CA GLY A 6 -15.03 8.41 -47.69
C GLY A 6 -13.85 7.92 -46.87
N ASP A 7 -12.67 8.40 -47.23
CA ASP A 7 -11.41 8.24 -46.52
C ASP A 7 -11.58 8.39 -45.01
N PHE A 8 -11.50 7.27 -44.29
CA PHE A 8 -11.08 7.30 -42.91
C PHE A 8 -9.57 7.46 -42.93
N SER A 9 -9.13 8.71 -42.78
CA SER A 9 -7.77 9.05 -42.39
C SER A 9 -7.34 8.13 -41.25
N SER A 10 -6.26 7.39 -41.48
CA SER A 10 -5.58 6.57 -40.51
C SER A 10 -5.11 7.43 -39.32
N GLU A 11 -5.96 7.58 -38.32
CA GLU A 11 -5.47 7.86 -36.97
C GLU A 11 -4.58 6.68 -36.59
N LYS A 12 -3.30 6.96 -36.40
CA LYS A 12 -2.30 6.00 -35.98
C LYS A 12 -2.77 5.34 -34.68
N LEU A 13 -3.24 4.10 -34.77
CA LEU A 13 -3.13 3.17 -33.66
C LEU A 13 -1.64 3.15 -33.28
N GLN A 14 -1.30 3.79 -32.15
CA GLN A 14 0.02 3.61 -31.54
C GLN A 14 0.21 2.10 -31.35
N ASP A 15 1.34 1.58 -31.83
CA ASP A 15 1.69 0.16 -31.79
C ASP A 15 1.29 -0.46 -30.45
N GLY A 16 0.56 -1.59 -30.50
CA GLY A 16 -0.08 -2.28 -29.37
C GLY A 16 0.90 -2.87 -28.36
N THR A 17 1.72 -2.02 -27.79
CA THR A 17 2.67 -2.33 -26.72
C THR A 17 1.86 -2.61 -25.46
N MET A 18 2.11 -3.76 -24.84
CA MET A 18 1.46 -4.17 -23.60
C MET A 18 2.51 -4.53 -22.56
N PHE A 19 2.11 -4.40 -21.31
CA PHE A 19 2.84 -4.77 -20.12
C PHE A 19 1.91 -5.62 -19.24
N THR A 20 2.47 -6.21 -18.20
CA THR A 20 1.78 -7.10 -17.27
C THR A 20 1.62 -6.50 -15.88
N GLY A 21 2.38 -5.42 -15.63
CA GLY A 21 2.51 -4.78 -14.34
C GLY A 21 3.34 -5.59 -13.34
N ILE A 22 4.17 -6.50 -13.83
CA ILE A 22 5.14 -7.25 -13.02
C ILE A 22 6.49 -6.60 -13.24
N ILE A 23 6.90 -5.84 -12.22
CA ILE A 23 8.16 -5.10 -12.28
C ILE A 23 9.34 -6.07 -12.29
N GLU A 24 10.21 -5.91 -13.28
CA GLU A 24 11.38 -6.75 -13.48
C GLU A 24 12.61 -6.18 -12.75
N ALA A 25 12.70 -4.85 -12.70
CA ALA A 25 13.81 -4.14 -12.06
C ALA A 25 13.37 -2.76 -11.57
N THR A 26 14.27 -2.12 -10.84
CA THR A 26 14.23 -0.68 -10.60
C THR A 26 15.49 -0.05 -11.20
N GLY A 27 15.42 1.19 -11.64
CA GLY A 27 16.60 1.96 -12.04
C GLY A 27 16.63 3.34 -11.39
N GLU A 28 17.81 3.94 -11.28
CA GLU A 28 17.99 5.31 -10.82
C GLU A 28 17.87 6.31 -11.98
N ILE A 29 17.21 7.44 -11.77
CA ILE A 29 17.22 8.57 -12.72
C ILE A 29 18.58 9.26 -12.64
N LEU A 30 19.38 9.14 -13.70
CA LEU A 30 20.73 9.70 -13.78
C LEU A 30 20.75 11.12 -14.34
N LYS A 31 19.80 11.44 -15.23
CA LYS A 31 19.65 12.78 -15.79
C LYS A 31 18.19 13.04 -16.17
N LYS A 32 17.73 14.26 -15.91
CA LYS A 32 16.41 14.73 -16.31
C LYS A 32 16.48 16.16 -16.81
N THR A 33 15.89 16.40 -17.97
CA THR A 33 15.63 17.74 -18.55
C THR A 33 14.17 17.82 -18.97
N GLU A 34 13.76 18.92 -19.62
CA GLU A 34 12.39 19.09 -20.12
C GLU A 34 11.98 18.07 -21.19
N SER A 35 12.93 17.51 -21.93
CA SER A 35 12.65 16.56 -23.02
C SER A 35 13.41 15.25 -22.91
N LEU A 36 14.37 15.14 -21.98
CA LEU A 36 15.24 13.97 -21.89
C LEU A 36 15.19 13.36 -20.49
N LEU A 37 15.07 12.03 -20.46
CA LEU A 37 15.21 11.24 -19.24
C LEU A 37 16.26 10.15 -19.49
N ILE A 38 17.29 10.09 -18.64
CA ILE A 38 18.31 9.04 -18.66
C ILE A 38 18.19 8.25 -17.37
N ILE A 39 18.02 6.94 -17.50
CA ILE A 39 17.85 6.01 -16.39
C ILE A 39 18.93 4.93 -16.47
N GLU A 40 19.36 4.43 -15.32
CA GLU A 40 20.22 3.26 -15.21
C GLU A 40 19.59 2.04 -15.92
N ARG A 41 20.41 1.32 -16.71
CA ARG A 41 20.01 0.09 -17.39
C ARG A 41 20.35 -1.12 -16.52
N PRO A 42 19.39 -1.99 -16.20
CA PRO A 42 19.69 -3.28 -15.59
C PRO A 42 20.50 -4.17 -16.55
N ASP A 43 21.56 -4.81 -16.06
CA ASP A 43 22.47 -5.63 -16.89
C ASP A 43 21.75 -6.74 -17.68
N PHE A 44 20.68 -7.30 -17.12
CA PHE A 44 19.90 -8.39 -17.75
C PHE A 44 18.82 -7.90 -18.74
N PHE A 45 18.74 -6.59 -18.98
CA PHE A 45 18.02 -6.06 -20.13
C PHE A 45 18.95 -6.13 -21.34
N ASP A 46 19.39 -7.32 -21.74
CA ASP A 46 20.33 -7.55 -22.85
C ASP A 46 19.63 -7.74 -24.21
N ASP A 47 18.34 -8.07 -24.18
CA ASP A 47 17.48 -8.33 -25.34
C ASP A 47 16.73 -7.08 -25.86
N ILE A 48 16.87 -5.93 -25.20
CA ILE A 48 16.31 -4.65 -25.64
C ILE A 48 17.18 -3.98 -26.71
N LYS A 49 16.54 -3.22 -27.59
CA LYS A 49 17.17 -2.44 -28.66
C LYS A 49 16.63 -1.01 -28.70
N ILE A 50 17.31 -0.11 -29.39
CA ILE A 50 16.76 1.22 -29.71
C ILE A 50 15.38 1.05 -30.37
N GLY A 51 14.41 1.84 -29.91
CA GLY A 51 13.00 1.74 -30.28
C GLY A 51 12.18 0.72 -29.48
N SER A 52 12.78 -0.05 -28.57
CA SER A 52 12.02 -0.91 -27.65
C SER A 52 11.27 -0.06 -26.63
N SER A 53 10.07 -0.49 -26.26
CA SER A 53 9.25 0.16 -25.24
C SER A 53 9.54 -0.41 -23.86
N ILE A 54 9.73 0.48 -22.89
CA ILE A 54 9.94 0.18 -21.48
C ILE A 54 8.88 0.93 -20.68
N SER A 55 8.21 0.25 -19.75
CA SER A 55 7.38 0.89 -18.74
C SER A 55 8.27 1.43 -17.64
N VAL A 56 8.24 2.75 -17.45
CA VAL A 56 8.97 3.48 -16.42
C VAL A 56 7.96 3.99 -15.39
N SER A 57 7.87 3.31 -14.25
CA SER A 57 6.83 3.57 -13.24
C SER A 57 5.42 3.61 -13.83
N GLY A 58 5.13 2.72 -14.79
CA GLY A 58 3.84 2.65 -15.49
C GLY A 58 3.73 3.55 -16.72
N VAL A 59 4.77 4.31 -17.08
CA VAL A 59 4.78 5.16 -18.27
C VAL A 59 5.52 4.44 -19.40
N CYS A 60 4.83 4.15 -20.50
CA CYS A 60 5.44 3.56 -21.68
C CYS A 60 6.35 4.59 -22.38
N LEU A 61 7.65 4.32 -22.41
CA LEU A 61 8.66 5.15 -23.08
C LEU A 61 9.49 4.31 -24.05
N SER A 62 9.85 4.91 -25.19
CA SER A 62 10.69 4.27 -26.20
C SER A 62 12.15 4.66 -26.05
N ILE A 63 13.04 3.67 -26.07
CA ILE A 63 14.49 3.90 -25.99
C ILE A 63 14.95 4.66 -27.24
N ILE A 64 15.57 5.83 -27.08
CA ILE A 64 16.15 6.60 -28.19
C ILE A 64 17.66 6.39 -28.34
N SER A 65 18.33 6.06 -27.24
CA SER A 65 19.76 5.75 -27.16
C SER A 65 20.00 4.90 -25.92
N MET A 66 21.05 4.08 -25.91
CA MET A 66 21.42 3.28 -24.74
C MET A 66 22.90 2.94 -24.77
N THR A 67 23.45 2.73 -23.58
CA THR A 67 24.78 2.12 -23.38
C THR A 67 24.61 0.80 -22.65
N ASP A 68 25.72 0.18 -22.22
CA ASP A 68 25.68 -1.01 -21.37
C ASP A 68 25.07 -0.70 -20.00
N THR A 69 25.12 0.55 -19.52
CA THR A 69 24.69 0.95 -18.17
C THR A 69 23.56 1.96 -18.14
N THR A 70 23.12 2.49 -19.30
CA THR A 70 22.10 3.54 -19.35
C THR A 70 21.10 3.35 -20.49
N MET A 71 19.89 3.82 -20.28
CA MET A 71 18.85 3.98 -21.30
C MET A 71 18.40 5.45 -21.34
N GLU A 72 18.23 5.98 -22.54
CA GLU A 72 17.77 7.34 -22.77
C GLU A 72 16.38 7.33 -23.43
N PHE A 73 15.52 8.25 -22.99
CA PHE A 73 14.15 8.40 -23.43
C PHE A 73 13.85 9.87 -23.75
N ASN A 74 13.11 10.10 -24.83
CA ASN A 74 12.45 11.38 -25.06
C ASN A 74 11.12 11.40 -24.30
N VAL A 75 10.84 12.47 -23.57
CA VAL A 75 9.60 12.63 -22.81
C VAL A 75 8.88 13.89 -23.26
N VAL A 76 7.62 13.75 -23.65
CA VAL A 76 6.79 14.86 -24.15
C VAL A 76 6.10 15.59 -22.99
N GLU A 77 5.72 16.83 -23.22
CA GLU A 77 5.07 17.70 -22.22
C GLU A 77 3.82 17.06 -21.59
N GLU A 78 3.00 16.39 -22.41
CA GLU A 78 1.81 15.68 -21.92
C GLU A 78 2.16 14.65 -20.84
N THR A 79 3.18 13.81 -21.09
CA THR A 79 3.66 12.82 -20.12
C THR A 79 4.13 13.47 -18.82
N TRP A 80 4.82 14.60 -18.88
CA TRP A 80 5.20 15.33 -17.66
C TRP A 80 3.98 15.85 -16.90
N SER A 81 2.95 16.31 -17.62
CA SER A 81 1.78 16.92 -17.01
C SER A 81 0.86 15.93 -16.29
N VAL A 82 0.82 14.67 -16.73
CA VAL A 82 -0.12 13.65 -16.22
C VAL A 82 0.52 12.58 -15.32
N THR A 83 1.84 12.60 -15.16
CA THR A 83 2.59 11.59 -14.38
C THR A 83 3.38 12.23 -13.24
N ASN A 84 3.75 11.43 -12.25
CA ASN A 84 4.65 11.82 -11.17
C ASN A 84 6.12 11.93 -11.64
N LEU A 85 6.45 11.58 -12.88
CA LEU A 85 7.81 11.70 -13.39
C LEU A 85 8.25 13.18 -13.34
N SER A 86 7.32 14.13 -13.45
CA SER A 86 7.59 15.57 -13.32
C SER A 86 8.11 15.97 -11.93
N SER A 87 7.66 15.32 -10.86
CA SER A 87 8.11 15.61 -9.49
C SER A 87 9.36 14.83 -9.07
N LYS A 88 9.68 13.73 -9.77
CA LYS A 88 10.90 12.94 -9.57
C LYS A 88 12.17 13.74 -9.88
N ARG A 89 13.25 13.45 -9.17
CA ARG A 89 14.56 14.11 -9.27
C ARG A 89 15.63 13.13 -9.73
N VAL A 90 16.77 13.67 -10.16
CA VAL A 90 17.99 12.87 -10.33
C VAL A 90 18.34 12.22 -8.98
N GLY A 91 18.63 10.92 -9.02
CA GLY A 91 18.83 10.08 -7.84
C GLY A 91 17.59 9.32 -7.37
N ASP A 92 16.39 9.69 -7.83
CA ASP A 92 15.18 8.93 -7.48
C ASP A 92 15.11 7.62 -8.27
N ARG A 93 14.60 6.57 -7.64
CA ARG A 93 14.34 5.29 -8.29
C ARG A 93 12.96 5.25 -8.95
N VAL A 94 12.90 4.47 -10.03
CA VAL A 94 11.69 4.16 -10.82
C VAL A 94 11.56 2.66 -11.03
N ASN A 95 10.32 2.17 -11.17
CA ASN A 95 10.06 0.77 -11.55
C ASN A 95 10.27 0.59 -13.05
N LEU A 96 10.79 -0.55 -13.47
CA LEU A 96 11.08 -0.88 -14.87
C LEU A 96 10.48 -2.24 -15.25
N GLU A 97 9.80 -2.26 -16.39
CA GLU A 97 9.27 -3.47 -17.02
C GLU A 97 9.41 -3.36 -18.54
N ARG A 98 9.91 -4.40 -19.20
CA ARG A 98 9.99 -4.48 -20.67
C ARG A 98 8.61 -4.79 -21.24
N ALA A 99 8.34 -4.31 -22.45
CA ALA A 99 7.10 -4.68 -23.15
C ALA A 99 7.00 -6.20 -23.32
N VAL A 100 5.82 -6.76 -23.03
CA VAL A 100 5.59 -8.19 -23.10
C VAL A 100 5.65 -8.67 -24.54
N ARG A 101 6.29 -9.83 -24.75
CA ARG A 101 6.27 -10.48 -26.07
C ARG A 101 4.96 -11.24 -26.25
N ALA A 102 4.45 -11.29 -27.48
CA ALA A 102 3.16 -11.94 -27.78
C ALA A 102 3.10 -13.43 -27.40
N ASP A 103 4.25 -14.10 -27.28
CA ASP A 103 4.39 -15.52 -26.91
C ASP A 103 4.57 -15.77 -25.41
N GLN A 104 4.60 -14.72 -24.58
CA GLN A 104 4.79 -14.84 -23.14
C GLN A 104 3.49 -14.91 -22.35
N ARG A 105 3.58 -15.44 -21.12
CA ARG A 105 2.47 -15.47 -20.17
C ARG A 105 2.18 -14.05 -19.70
N LEU A 106 0.90 -13.69 -19.66
CA LEU A 106 0.42 -12.47 -19.02
C LEU A 106 0.14 -12.79 -17.54
N ASP A 107 1.19 -12.76 -16.71
CA ASP A 107 1.05 -12.87 -15.27
C ASP A 107 0.74 -11.46 -14.70
N GLY A 108 -0.38 -11.26 -14.01
CA GLY A 108 -0.85 -9.91 -13.61
C GLY A 108 -2.13 -9.51 -14.33
N HIS A 109 -2.24 -8.26 -14.77
CA HIS A 109 -3.32 -7.80 -15.66
C HIS A 109 -2.72 -7.02 -16.84
N ILE A 110 -3.53 -6.72 -17.85
CA ILE A 110 -3.07 -5.95 -19.01
C ILE A 110 -2.84 -4.51 -18.56
N VAL A 111 -1.59 -4.05 -18.68
CA VAL A 111 -1.17 -2.68 -18.46
C VAL A 111 -0.71 -2.11 -19.80
N GLN A 112 -1.27 -0.99 -20.22
CA GLN A 112 -0.92 -0.29 -21.47
C GLN A 112 0.33 0.57 -21.32
N GLY A 113 0.65 0.99 -20.09
CA GLY A 113 1.68 1.98 -19.82
C GLY A 113 1.21 3.40 -20.13
N HIS A 114 -0.11 3.63 -20.05
CA HIS A 114 -0.75 4.93 -20.29
C HIS A 114 -1.32 5.42 -18.96
N VAL A 115 -0.47 6.08 -18.19
CA VAL A 115 -0.87 6.68 -16.90
C VAL A 115 -1.99 7.69 -17.13
N GLU A 116 -3.08 7.52 -16.38
CA GLU A 116 -4.30 8.32 -16.54
C GLU A 116 -4.42 9.41 -15.47
N GLY A 117 -3.51 9.40 -14.50
CA GLY A 117 -3.36 10.46 -13.53
C GLY A 117 -2.47 10.07 -12.36
N VAL A 118 -2.38 11.00 -11.40
CA VAL A 118 -1.54 10.87 -10.22
C VAL A 118 -2.40 10.70 -8.98
N GLY A 119 -2.18 9.61 -8.26
CA GLY A 119 -2.74 9.36 -6.93
C GLY A 119 -1.82 9.89 -5.83
N ARG A 120 -2.36 10.04 -4.62
CA ARG A 120 -1.60 10.45 -3.43
C ARG A 120 -1.62 9.35 -2.37
N VAL A 121 -0.45 8.98 -1.88
CA VAL A 121 -0.32 8.03 -0.77
C VAL A 121 -0.91 8.65 0.50
N ILE A 122 -1.93 8.00 1.05
CA ILE A 122 -2.58 8.43 2.31
C ILE A 122 -2.00 7.66 3.49
N ALA A 123 -1.73 6.37 3.30
CA ALA A 123 -1.16 5.54 4.33
C ALA A 123 -0.41 4.33 3.77
N LEU A 124 0.62 3.90 4.49
CA LEU A 124 1.35 2.66 4.25
C LEU A 124 1.43 1.88 5.56
N PHE A 125 0.83 0.69 5.59
CA PHE A 125 0.73 -0.15 6.78
C PHE A 125 1.49 -1.45 6.55
N PRO A 126 2.78 -1.55 6.92
CA PRO A 126 3.46 -2.83 6.90
C PRO A 126 2.77 -3.82 7.85
N ASP A 127 2.70 -5.08 7.45
CA ASP A 127 2.32 -6.20 8.31
C ASP A 127 3.46 -6.47 9.29
N PRO A 128 3.20 -6.34 10.61
CA PRO A 128 4.20 -6.55 11.63
C PRO A 128 4.62 -8.02 11.81
N SER A 129 3.98 -8.98 11.13
CA SER A 129 4.21 -10.41 11.31
C SER A 129 5.42 -10.93 10.51
N PRO A 130 6.40 -11.61 11.14
CA PRO A 130 7.51 -12.20 10.40
C PRO A 130 7.03 -13.34 9.48
N ALA A 131 7.49 -13.34 8.22
CA ALA A 131 7.42 -14.50 7.35
C ALA A 131 8.27 -15.62 7.96
N THR A 132 7.68 -16.80 8.21
CA THR A 132 8.39 -17.95 8.76
C THR A 132 9.28 -18.56 7.67
N GLY A 133 10.60 -18.48 7.83
CA GLY A 133 11.60 -19.05 6.91
C GLY A 133 12.98 -18.42 7.11
N GLU A 134 14.04 -19.11 6.67
CA GLU A 134 15.45 -18.67 6.76
C GLU A 134 15.67 -17.24 6.25
N GLU A 135 16.63 -16.54 6.86
CA GLU A 135 16.75 -15.08 6.79
C GLU A 135 17.08 -14.55 5.38
N SER A 136 16.06 -14.10 4.64
CA SER A 136 16.22 -13.31 3.41
C SER A 136 16.76 -11.90 3.70
N SER A 137 17.50 -11.33 2.74
CA SER A 137 17.99 -9.94 2.72
C SER A 137 16.90 -8.89 3.02
N ALA A 138 15.64 -9.19 2.70
CA ALA A 138 14.48 -8.36 3.06
C ALA A 138 14.28 -8.25 4.58
N GLN A 139 14.57 -9.33 5.32
CA GLN A 139 14.52 -9.32 6.78
C GLN A 139 15.56 -8.37 7.36
N LYS A 140 16.70 -8.17 6.70
CA LYS A 140 17.77 -7.22 7.10
C LYS A 140 17.39 -5.76 6.82
N VAL A 141 16.72 -5.46 5.71
CA VAL A 141 16.26 -4.10 5.36
C VAL A 141 15.11 -3.66 6.28
N VAL A 142 14.10 -4.51 6.49
CA VAL A 142 13.00 -4.25 7.44
C VAL A 142 13.52 -4.24 8.90
N ARG A 143 14.65 -4.89 9.20
CA ARG A 143 15.31 -4.83 10.52
C ARG A 143 16.09 -3.54 10.74
N ARG A 144 16.58 -2.88 9.68
CA ARG A 144 17.26 -1.58 9.76
C ARG A 144 16.29 -0.45 10.15
N LEU A 145 15.04 -0.52 9.69
CA LEU A 145 13.90 0.30 10.17
C LEU A 145 13.40 -0.13 11.59
N GLY A 146 14.03 -1.13 12.19
CA GLY A 146 13.47 -1.95 13.26
C GLY A 146 13.90 -1.63 14.70
N GLN A 147 14.42 -0.44 15.01
CA GLN A 147 14.70 -0.08 16.41
C GLN A 147 13.43 -0.02 17.30
N TYR A 148 12.23 -0.04 16.69
CA TYR A 148 10.93 -0.12 17.37
C TYR A 148 10.14 -1.43 17.08
N ARG A 149 10.80 -2.47 16.54
CA ARG A 149 10.15 -3.66 15.94
C ARG A 149 9.75 -4.76 16.93
N TYR A 150 10.36 -4.84 18.10
CA TYR A 150 9.99 -5.80 19.15
C TYR A 150 9.72 -5.07 20.46
N PRO A 151 8.61 -5.38 21.16
CA PRO A 151 8.39 -4.86 22.49
C PRO A 151 9.54 -5.28 23.40
N PRO A 152 10.12 -4.36 24.18
CA PRO A 152 11.14 -4.71 25.16
C PRO A 152 10.69 -5.90 26.02
N LYS A 153 11.62 -6.77 26.44
CA LYS A 153 11.30 -7.95 27.29
C LYS A 153 10.47 -7.57 28.53
N GLN A 154 10.70 -6.38 29.06
CA GLN A 154 9.94 -5.79 30.16
C GLN A 154 8.46 -5.58 29.80
N ILE A 155 8.15 -5.02 28.62
CA ILE A 155 6.77 -4.83 28.12
C ILE A 155 6.09 -6.19 27.91
N LEU A 156 6.79 -7.17 27.33
CA LEU A 156 6.25 -8.52 27.16
C LEU A 156 5.89 -9.18 28.51
N ARG A 157 6.72 -8.98 29.54
CA ARG A 157 6.47 -9.46 30.90
C ARG A 157 5.30 -8.71 31.53
N TYR A 158 5.26 -7.39 31.40
CA TYR A 158 4.20 -6.55 31.94
C TYR A 158 2.82 -6.91 31.35
N ALA A 159 2.72 -7.06 30.03
CA ALA A 159 1.51 -7.52 29.35
C ALA A 159 1.02 -8.90 29.83
N LYS A 160 1.94 -9.82 30.19
CA LYS A 160 1.57 -11.12 30.77
C LYS A 160 0.99 -10.98 32.17
N GLU A 161 1.51 -10.07 32.98
CA GLU A 161 0.99 -9.80 34.33
C GLU A 161 -0.38 -9.14 34.28
N MET A 162 -0.60 -8.16 33.38
CA MET A 162 -1.91 -7.53 33.19
C MET A 162 -3.00 -8.56 32.84
N ARG A 163 -2.71 -9.56 32.01
CA ARG A 163 -3.67 -10.62 31.67
C ARG A 163 -4.12 -11.47 32.87
N LYS A 164 -3.32 -11.54 33.94
CA LYS A 164 -3.64 -12.30 35.16
C LYS A 164 -4.54 -11.52 36.12
N LYS A 165 -4.50 -10.19 36.08
CA LYS A 165 -5.22 -9.30 36.99
C LYS A 165 -6.00 -8.24 36.21
N PRO A 166 -7.02 -8.64 35.43
CA PRO A 166 -7.80 -7.67 34.66
C PRO A 166 -8.67 -6.81 35.58
N THR A 167 -9.00 -5.60 35.14
CA THR A 167 -10.06 -4.78 35.73
C THR A 167 -11.43 -5.43 35.48
N GLU A 168 -12.46 -4.97 36.20
CA GLU A 168 -13.82 -5.47 36.02
C GLU A 168 -14.34 -5.18 34.60
N ALA A 169 -14.10 -3.98 34.08
CA ALA A 169 -14.43 -3.60 32.72
C ALA A 169 -13.70 -4.45 31.68
N GLU A 170 -12.40 -4.69 31.85
CA GLU A 170 -11.64 -5.58 30.97
C GLU A 170 -12.18 -7.02 30.99
N ALA A 171 -12.56 -7.52 32.16
CA ALA A 171 -13.14 -8.85 32.28
C ALA A 171 -14.51 -8.94 31.58
N ALA A 172 -15.36 -7.93 31.76
CA ALA A 172 -16.66 -7.83 31.11
C ALA A 172 -16.53 -7.79 29.58
N LEU A 173 -15.70 -6.89 29.06
CA LEU A 173 -15.47 -6.77 27.62
C LEU A 173 -14.82 -8.05 27.05
N TRP A 174 -13.86 -8.66 27.75
CA TRP A 174 -13.24 -9.90 27.29
C TRP A 174 -14.25 -11.04 27.15
N ASN A 175 -15.20 -11.16 28.08
CA ASN A 175 -16.23 -12.19 28.01
C ASN A 175 -17.11 -12.04 26.78
N ALA A 176 -17.39 -10.80 26.34
CA ALA A 176 -18.13 -10.52 25.11
C ALA A 176 -17.29 -10.73 23.83
N LEU A 177 -15.97 -10.53 23.88
CA LEU A 177 -15.12 -10.62 22.68
C LEU A 177 -14.52 -12.01 22.43
N ARG A 178 -14.26 -12.78 23.50
CA ARG A 178 -13.55 -14.06 23.39
C ARG A 178 -14.29 -15.05 22.50
N ARG A 179 -13.57 -16.03 21.96
CA ARG A 179 -14.14 -17.09 21.12
C ARG A 179 -14.92 -16.57 19.89
N LYS A 180 -14.51 -15.43 19.34
CA LYS A 180 -15.09 -14.87 18.12
C LYS A 180 -16.58 -14.51 18.23
N GLN A 181 -17.04 -14.21 19.45
CA GLN A 181 -18.45 -13.91 19.72
C GLN A 181 -18.93 -12.61 19.06
N LEU A 182 -18.02 -11.67 18.79
CA LEU A 182 -18.33 -10.44 18.06
C LEU A 182 -18.14 -10.65 16.56
N ASN A 183 -19.23 -10.97 15.84
CA ASN A 183 -19.27 -11.10 14.37
C ASN A 183 -18.18 -12.02 13.77
N GLY A 184 -17.68 -13.01 14.53
CA GLY A 184 -16.63 -13.92 14.06
C GLY A 184 -15.20 -13.39 14.17
N PHE A 185 -14.99 -12.14 14.60
CA PHE A 185 -13.66 -11.52 14.66
C PHE A 185 -12.82 -11.99 15.83
N TYR A 186 -11.52 -12.16 15.61
CA TYR A 186 -10.59 -12.59 16.65
C TYR A 186 -9.92 -11.41 17.37
N PHE A 187 -10.19 -11.28 18.66
CA PHE A 187 -9.55 -10.29 19.54
C PHE A 187 -8.49 -10.92 20.45
N ARG A 188 -7.38 -10.21 20.65
CA ARG A 188 -6.32 -10.55 21.62
C ARG A 188 -6.31 -9.53 22.75
N ARG A 189 -6.09 -10.01 23.98
CA ARG A 189 -5.90 -9.13 25.15
C ARG A 189 -4.47 -8.70 25.35
N GLN A 190 -4.31 -7.46 25.83
CA GLN A 190 -3.07 -6.89 26.30
C GLN A 190 -1.97 -7.08 25.26
N ARG A 191 -2.21 -6.62 24.03
CA ARG A 191 -1.32 -6.83 22.88
C ARG A 191 -0.22 -5.77 22.90
N PRO A 192 1.06 -6.16 23.05
CA PRO A 192 2.16 -5.23 22.89
C PRO A 192 2.31 -4.82 21.43
N VAL A 193 2.40 -3.51 21.19
CA VAL A 193 2.65 -2.91 19.88
C VAL A 193 3.75 -1.85 20.05
N GLY A 194 4.96 -2.17 19.60
CA GLY A 194 6.13 -1.34 19.87
C GLY A 194 6.39 -1.23 21.37
N ARG A 195 6.43 0.00 21.90
CA ARG A 195 6.61 0.27 23.34
C ARG A 195 5.31 0.32 24.13
N PHE A 196 4.16 0.21 23.46
CA PHE A 196 2.83 0.36 24.06
C PHE A 196 2.13 -0.99 24.20
N ILE A 197 1.11 -1.04 25.04
CA ILE A 197 0.20 -2.19 25.19
C ILE A 197 -1.21 -1.70 24.91
N ILE A 198 -1.91 -2.40 24.03
CA ILE A 198 -3.32 -2.17 23.71
C ILE A 198 -4.16 -3.22 24.44
N ASP A 199 -5.21 -2.82 25.16
CA ASP A 199 -6.01 -3.71 26.02
C ASP A 199 -6.71 -4.82 25.22
N PHE A 200 -7.31 -4.47 24.08
CA PHE A 200 -7.85 -5.43 23.13
C PHE A 200 -7.45 -5.07 21.71
N TYR A 201 -7.01 -6.04 20.93
CA TYR A 201 -6.60 -5.79 19.55
C TYR A 201 -7.12 -6.87 18.62
N CYS A 202 -7.77 -6.43 17.54
CA CYS A 202 -8.18 -7.26 16.42
C CYS A 202 -7.29 -6.99 15.21
N GLU A 203 -6.48 -7.99 14.86
CA GLU A 203 -5.57 -7.92 13.70
C GLU A 203 -6.34 -7.79 12.38
N GLU A 204 -7.45 -8.53 12.26
CA GLU A 204 -8.29 -8.60 11.04
C GLU A 204 -8.95 -7.25 10.70
N LEU A 205 -9.22 -6.45 11.73
CA LEU A 205 -9.84 -5.15 11.62
C LEU A 205 -8.84 -4.00 11.79
N ARG A 206 -7.57 -4.30 12.11
CA ARG A 206 -6.59 -3.31 12.60
C ARG A 206 -7.18 -2.36 13.65
N LEU A 207 -7.99 -2.92 14.55
CA LEU A 207 -8.73 -2.16 15.56
C LEU A 207 -8.16 -2.47 16.94
N GLY A 208 -7.62 -1.46 17.60
CA GLY A 208 -7.26 -1.48 19.01
C GLY A 208 -8.33 -0.81 19.85
N ILE A 209 -8.64 -1.42 20.99
CA ILE A 209 -9.55 -0.89 22.01
C ILE A 209 -8.74 -0.69 23.27
N GLU A 210 -8.87 0.50 23.86
CA GLU A 210 -8.27 0.85 25.14
C GLU A 210 -9.38 1.19 26.13
N LEU A 211 -9.24 0.68 27.34
CA LEU A 211 -10.15 0.98 28.44
C LEU A 211 -9.47 1.99 29.35
N ASP A 212 -9.91 3.25 29.26
CA ASP A 212 -9.32 4.32 30.03
C ASP A 212 -9.74 4.21 31.50
N GLY A 213 -8.75 4.09 32.39
CA GLY A 213 -8.90 4.41 33.80
C GLY A 213 -8.64 5.90 33.99
N SER A 214 -9.70 6.71 34.08
CA SER A 214 -9.71 8.14 34.46
C SER A 214 -8.59 9.02 33.86
N VAL A 215 -8.95 9.83 32.86
CA VAL A 215 -8.08 10.83 32.23
C VAL A 215 -7.55 11.81 33.28
N HIS A 216 -6.24 11.81 33.53
CA HIS A 216 -5.58 12.84 34.33
C HIS A 216 -5.01 13.93 33.41
N ASP A 217 -5.30 15.19 33.73
CA ASP A 217 -5.07 16.35 32.87
C ASP A 217 -3.61 16.85 32.98
N ASN A 218 -2.63 15.98 32.73
CA ASN A 218 -1.21 16.31 32.84
C ASN A 218 -0.60 16.66 31.46
N PRO A 219 0.07 17.82 31.27
CA PRO A 219 0.61 18.23 29.97
C PRO A 219 1.69 17.30 29.38
N GLU A 220 2.48 16.62 30.21
CA GLU A 220 3.49 15.64 29.76
C GLU A 220 2.86 14.36 29.19
N GLU A 221 1.65 13.99 29.66
CA GLU A 221 0.90 12.83 29.14
C GLU A 221 0.23 13.16 27.80
N LYS A 222 -0.14 14.43 27.54
CA LYS A 222 -0.67 14.85 26.21
C LYS A 222 0.34 14.67 25.09
N GLN A 223 1.62 14.96 25.34
CA GLN A 223 2.68 14.76 24.33
C GLN A 223 2.97 13.27 24.11
N TYR A 224 2.97 12.48 25.19
CA TYR A 224 3.09 11.01 25.11
C TYR A 224 1.91 10.36 24.36
N ASP A 225 0.68 10.83 24.58
CA ASP A 225 -0.50 10.35 23.88
C ASP A 225 -0.52 10.73 22.39
N THR A 226 -0.02 11.91 22.04
CA THR A 226 0.10 12.33 20.63
C THR A 226 1.14 11.48 19.91
N GLU A 227 2.34 11.32 20.47
CA GLU A 227 3.39 10.45 19.91
C GLU A 227 2.92 8.98 19.83
N ARG A 228 2.14 8.52 20.80
CA ARG A 228 1.54 7.18 20.85
C ARG A 228 0.49 6.99 19.76
N GLU A 229 -0.45 7.93 19.61
CA GLU A 229 -1.45 7.89 18.55
C GLU A 229 -0.80 7.94 17.18
N GLU A 230 0.16 8.84 16.95
CA GLU A 230 0.92 8.91 15.70
C GLU A 230 1.64 7.58 15.41
N HIS A 231 2.24 6.95 16.43
CA HIS A 231 2.96 5.68 16.27
C HIS A 231 2.05 4.48 15.97
N LEU A 232 0.84 4.45 16.54
CA LEU A 232 -0.16 3.41 16.31
C LEU A 232 -0.91 3.63 14.99
N HIS A 233 -1.22 4.89 14.67
CA HIS A 233 -1.82 5.30 13.40
C HIS A 233 -0.87 5.04 12.22
N ALA A 234 0.43 5.29 12.38
CA ALA A 234 1.45 4.92 11.39
C ALA A 234 1.54 3.40 11.13
N ARG A 235 0.99 2.57 12.02
CA ARG A 235 0.89 1.10 11.86
C ARG A 235 -0.50 0.65 11.38
N GLY A 236 -1.37 1.61 11.07
CA GLY A 236 -2.74 1.39 10.62
C GLY A 236 -3.66 0.87 11.68
N VAL A 237 -3.24 0.93 12.94
CA VAL A 237 -4.09 0.55 14.06
C VAL A 237 -4.97 1.73 14.41
N ARG A 238 -6.28 1.57 14.21
CA ARG A 238 -7.26 2.52 14.73
C ARG A 238 -7.47 2.23 16.21
N ILE A 239 -7.32 3.23 17.05
CA ILE A 239 -7.63 3.13 18.49
C ILE A 239 -9.02 3.69 18.77
N VAL A 240 -9.80 2.97 19.56
CA VAL A 240 -11.07 3.43 20.12
C VAL A 240 -10.98 3.29 21.63
N ARG A 241 -11.27 4.38 22.34
CA ARG A 241 -11.23 4.41 23.80
C ARG A 241 -12.64 4.33 24.37
N PHE A 242 -12.78 3.61 25.47
CA PHE A 242 -14.01 3.58 26.28
C PHE A 242 -13.64 3.76 27.75
N SER A 243 -14.47 4.45 28.51
CA SER A 243 -14.28 4.49 29.96
C SER A 243 -14.68 3.14 30.58
N ASN A 244 -14.15 2.84 31.77
CA ASN A 244 -14.58 1.66 32.54
C ASN A 244 -16.10 1.68 32.80
N ASP A 245 -16.66 2.85 33.12
CA ASP A 245 -18.09 3.01 33.39
C ASP A 245 -18.93 2.75 32.13
N GLU A 246 -18.52 3.21 30.94
CA GLU A 246 -19.23 2.94 29.69
C GLU A 246 -19.37 1.43 29.43
N VAL A 247 -18.31 0.66 29.72
CA VAL A 247 -18.30 -0.80 29.55
C VAL A 247 -19.21 -1.49 30.57
N LEU A 248 -19.20 -1.03 31.83
CA LEU A 248 -19.96 -1.65 32.91
C LEU A 248 -21.44 -1.29 32.86
N GLU A 249 -21.78 -0.04 32.51
CA GLU A 249 -23.16 0.44 32.45
C GLU A 249 -23.88 -0.01 31.17
N ASN A 250 -23.19 0.01 30.02
CA ASN A 250 -23.84 -0.29 28.74
C ASN A 250 -22.89 -0.96 27.73
N LEU A 251 -22.50 -2.20 28.04
CA LEU A 251 -21.69 -3.04 27.17
C LEU A 251 -22.26 -3.18 25.75
N LYS A 252 -23.58 -3.21 25.57
CA LYS A 252 -24.20 -3.34 24.24
C LYS A 252 -23.87 -2.14 23.35
N SER A 253 -23.99 -0.92 23.87
CA SER A 253 -23.62 0.31 23.17
C SER A 253 -22.13 0.31 22.81
N VAL A 254 -21.25 -0.14 23.71
CA VAL A 254 -19.81 -0.29 23.44
C VAL A 254 -19.57 -1.23 22.25
N LEU A 255 -20.20 -2.41 22.23
CA LEU A 255 -20.05 -3.36 21.12
C LEU A 255 -20.56 -2.78 19.79
N GLU A 256 -21.67 -2.04 19.80
CA GLU A 256 -22.19 -1.36 18.60
C GLU A 256 -21.21 -0.30 18.08
N LYS A 257 -20.65 0.53 18.97
CA LYS A 257 -19.59 1.52 18.64
C LYS A 257 -18.33 0.83 18.09
N MET A 258 -17.94 -0.32 18.65
CA MET A 258 -16.83 -1.13 18.13
C MET A 258 -17.11 -1.62 16.71
N ILE A 259 -18.31 -2.15 16.45
CA ILE A 259 -18.70 -2.60 15.10
C ILE A 259 -18.72 -1.43 14.11
N GLN A 260 -19.25 -0.28 14.52
CA GLN A 260 -19.27 0.92 13.68
C GLN A 260 -17.84 1.39 13.35
N SER A 261 -16.94 1.38 14.33
CA SER A 261 -15.53 1.72 14.14
C SER A 261 -14.80 0.69 13.28
N ALA A 262 -15.13 -0.59 13.42
CA ALA A 262 -14.61 -1.67 12.59
C ALA A 262 -14.99 -1.48 11.11
N LYS A 263 -16.21 -1.03 10.80
CA LYS A 263 -16.64 -0.71 9.43
C LYS A 263 -15.82 0.41 8.79
N GLN A 264 -15.30 1.32 9.61
CA GLN A 264 -14.44 2.42 9.17
C GLN A 264 -12.95 2.02 9.16
N SER A 265 -12.60 0.89 9.77
CA SER A 265 -11.22 0.42 9.80
C SER A 265 -10.89 -0.27 8.48
N PRO A 266 -9.68 -0.09 7.93
CA PRO A 266 -9.29 -0.76 6.70
C PRO A 266 -9.31 -2.28 6.93
N PRO A 267 -10.00 -3.07 6.09
CA PRO A 267 -10.05 -4.52 6.26
C PRO A 267 -8.66 -5.12 6.04
N HIS A 268 -8.25 -6.07 6.88
CA HIS A 268 -7.02 -6.81 6.64
C HIS A 268 -7.15 -7.59 5.32
N PRO A 269 -6.29 -7.35 4.31
CA PRO A 269 -6.52 -7.82 2.94
C PRO A 269 -6.52 -9.35 2.80
N PHE A 270 -5.86 -10.05 3.72
CA PHE A 270 -5.60 -11.49 3.62
C PHE A 270 -6.31 -12.39 4.63
N GLY A 271 -7.30 -11.91 5.40
CA GLY A 271 -8.04 -12.76 6.34
C GLY A 271 -7.13 -13.71 7.15
N GLY A 272 -6.26 -13.17 8.01
CA GLY A 272 -5.49 -13.96 8.97
C GLY A 272 -4.38 -14.90 8.43
N GLY A 273 -4.00 -14.83 7.13
CA GLY A 273 -3.07 -15.80 6.53
C GLY A 273 -1.70 -15.28 6.08
N ALA A 274 -1.64 -14.19 5.30
CA ALA A 274 -0.37 -13.71 4.74
C ALA A 274 0.38 -12.86 5.77
N ARG A 275 1.60 -13.29 6.12
CA ARG A 275 2.48 -12.61 7.09
C ARG A 275 3.60 -11.86 6.36
N GLY A 276 3.82 -10.59 6.70
CA GLY A 276 4.99 -9.80 6.30
C GLY A 276 4.80 -8.87 5.10
N GLY A 277 3.57 -8.76 4.58
CA GLY A 277 3.20 -7.81 3.52
C GLY A 277 2.93 -6.40 4.05
N GLY A 278 1.99 -5.68 3.43
CA GLY A 278 1.48 -4.40 3.90
C GLY A 278 0.18 -4.01 3.21
N ILE A 279 -0.41 -2.89 3.62
CA ILE A 279 -1.52 -2.24 2.92
C ILE A 279 -1.03 -0.87 2.48
N LEU A 280 -1.28 -0.52 1.24
CA LEU A 280 -1.10 0.83 0.72
C LEU A 280 -2.49 1.43 0.47
N SER A 281 -2.75 2.59 1.07
CA SER A 281 -3.92 3.42 0.75
C SER A 281 -3.49 4.56 -0.17
N VAL A 282 -4.17 4.69 -1.30
CA VAL A 282 -3.94 5.76 -2.26
C VAL A 282 -5.25 6.47 -2.55
N LYS A 283 -5.25 7.79 -2.38
CA LYS A 283 -6.31 8.66 -2.84
C LYS A 283 -6.18 8.90 -4.32
N LEU A 284 -7.23 8.61 -5.08
CA LEU A 284 -7.28 8.80 -6.53
C LEU A 284 -8.08 10.06 -6.90
N PRO A 285 -7.80 10.67 -8.06
CA PRO A 285 -8.71 11.63 -8.67
C PRO A 285 -10.13 11.04 -8.84
N LYS A 286 -11.15 11.87 -8.62
CA LYS A 286 -12.57 11.47 -8.75
C LYS A 286 -12.91 10.83 -10.09
N GLU A 287 -12.24 11.25 -11.16
CA GLU A 287 -12.47 10.70 -12.50
C GLU A 287 -11.95 9.27 -12.65
N LEU A 288 -10.95 8.85 -11.86
CA LEU A 288 -10.38 7.51 -11.92
C LEU A 288 -11.09 6.54 -10.97
N ILE A 289 -11.52 7.01 -9.79
CA ILE A 289 -12.13 6.14 -8.77
C ILE A 289 -13.41 5.46 -9.26
N LYS A 290 -14.18 6.10 -10.16
CA LYS A 290 -15.45 5.57 -10.68
C LYS A 290 -15.32 4.25 -11.46
N PHE A 291 -14.10 3.92 -11.87
CA PHE A 291 -13.77 2.69 -12.60
C PHE A 291 -13.11 1.63 -11.71
N CYS A 292 -12.76 1.99 -10.47
CA CYS A 292 -12.20 1.05 -9.53
C CYS A 292 -13.31 0.18 -8.95
N VAL A 293 -13.13 -1.14 -8.97
CA VAL A 293 -14.04 -2.10 -8.33
C VAL A 293 -13.29 -2.94 -7.31
N ARG A 294 -13.96 -3.29 -6.21
CA ARG A 294 -13.38 -4.21 -5.21
C ARG A 294 -13.06 -5.54 -5.89
N LYS A 295 -11.89 -6.08 -5.59
CA LYS A 295 -11.30 -7.28 -6.21
C LYS A 295 -10.94 -7.13 -7.69
N GLY A 296 -11.11 -5.94 -8.28
CA GLY A 296 -10.55 -5.61 -9.58
C GLY A 296 -9.06 -5.26 -9.51
N SER A 297 -8.46 -5.02 -10.68
CA SER A 297 -7.06 -4.67 -10.83
C SER A 297 -6.85 -3.16 -10.91
N ILE A 298 -5.66 -2.73 -10.53
CA ILE A 298 -5.15 -1.36 -10.73
C ILE A 298 -3.63 -1.43 -10.88
N ALA A 299 -3.06 -0.60 -11.73
CA ALA A 299 -1.62 -0.41 -11.81
C ALA A 299 -1.22 0.86 -11.03
N ILE A 300 -0.31 0.71 -10.05
CA ILE A 300 0.24 1.81 -9.26
C ILE A 300 1.76 1.81 -9.44
N GLU A 301 2.35 2.90 -9.95
CA GLU A 301 3.77 2.92 -10.36
C GLU A 301 4.13 1.80 -11.34
N GLY A 302 3.19 1.41 -12.21
CA GLY A 302 3.32 0.25 -13.10
C GLY A 302 3.15 -1.10 -12.41
N VAL A 303 2.96 -1.17 -11.09
CA VAL A 303 2.75 -2.44 -10.38
C VAL A 303 1.29 -2.86 -10.44
N SER A 304 1.03 -4.03 -11.02
CA SER A 304 -0.29 -4.66 -11.04
C SER A 304 -0.70 -5.13 -9.65
N LEU A 305 -1.77 -4.55 -9.10
CA LEU A 305 -2.26 -4.82 -7.74
C LEU A 305 -3.77 -5.10 -7.75
N THR A 306 -4.20 -5.89 -6.77
CA THR A 306 -5.64 -6.13 -6.53
C THR A 306 -6.19 -5.13 -5.53
N ILE A 307 -7.30 -4.47 -5.89
CA ILE A 307 -8.03 -3.56 -5.01
C ILE A 307 -8.72 -4.39 -3.92
N ALA A 308 -8.21 -4.30 -2.69
CA ALA A 308 -8.80 -4.98 -1.53
C ALA A 308 -10.09 -4.28 -1.08
N ASN A 309 -10.09 -2.95 -1.06
CA ASN A 309 -11.24 -2.14 -0.66
C ASN A 309 -11.23 -0.75 -1.31
N ILE A 310 -12.37 -0.08 -1.27
CA ILE A 310 -12.55 1.30 -1.74
C ILE A 310 -13.37 2.05 -0.68
N GLN A 311 -12.93 3.25 -0.30
CA GLN A 311 -13.69 4.16 0.57
C GLN A 311 -13.60 5.59 0.04
N GLY A 312 -14.73 6.16 -0.40
CA GLY A 312 -14.74 7.49 -1.00
C GLY A 312 -13.82 7.56 -2.23
N GLU A 313 -12.78 8.38 -2.17
CA GLU A 313 -11.75 8.55 -3.20
C GLU A 313 -10.50 7.70 -2.97
N GLU A 314 -10.50 6.82 -1.96
CA GLU A 314 -9.33 6.04 -1.57
C GLU A 314 -9.48 4.56 -1.96
N VAL A 315 -8.43 4.03 -2.58
CA VAL A 315 -8.27 2.60 -2.83
C VAL A 315 -7.27 2.00 -1.85
N PHE A 316 -7.56 0.79 -1.40
CA PHE A 316 -6.70 0.03 -0.51
C PHE A 316 -6.19 -1.19 -1.28
N VAL A 317 -4.88 -1.29 -1.43
CA VAL A 317 -4.22 -2.42 -2.09
C VAL A 317 -3.33 -3.16 -1.11
N ALA A 318 -3.22 -4.47 -1.32
CA ALA A 318 -2.36 -5.31 -0.51
C ALA A 318 -0.98 -5.41 -1.18
N LEU A 319 0.08 -5.19 -0.41
CA LEU A 319 1.45 -5.38 -0.85
C LEU A 319 1.97 -6.68 -0.24
N ILE A 320 2.49 -7.59 -1.06
CA ILE A 320 3.15 -8.80 -0.58
C ILE A 320 4.66 -8.53 -0.41
N PRO A 321 5.39 -9.31 0.42
CA PRO A 321 6.82 -9.10 0.64
C PRO A 321 7.62 -9.00 -0.66
N HIS A 322 7.36 -9.91 -1.60
CA HIS A 322 8.05 -9.93 -2.89
C HIS A 322 7.84 -8.63 -3.69
N THR A 323 6.64 -8.07 -3.70
CA THR A 323 6.36 -6.78 -4.34
C THR A 323 7.13 -5.64 -3.67
N LEU A 324 7.17 -5.61 -2.33
CA LEU A 324 7.93 -4.59 -1.61
C LEU A 324 9.45 -4.71 -1.86
N GLU A 325 9.97 -5.92 -2.01
CA GLU A 325 11.40 -6.16 -2.23
C GLU A 325 11.87 -5.74 -3.62
N ASN A 326 11.00 -5.86 -4.63
CA ASN A 326 11.37 -5.72 -6.04
C ASN A 326 10.80 -4.45 -6.70
N THR A 327 10.18 -3.56 -5.93
CA THR A 327 9.60 -2.32 -6.46
C THR A 327 9.95 -1.13 -5.58
N THR A 328 9.77 0.07 -6.12
CA THR A 328 9.90 1.34 -5.38
C THR A 328 8.79 1.55 -4.35
N LEU A 329 7.76 0.69 -4.29
CA LEU A 329 6.63 0.85 -3.36
C LEU A 329 7.05 0.79 -1.88
N ILE A 330 8.19 0.16 -1.56
CA ILE A 330 8.75 0.12 -0.20
C ILE A 330 9.32 1.47 0.25
N GLU A 331 9.64 2.36 -0.69
CA GLU A 331 10.26 3.66 -0.43
C GLU A 331 9.23 4.76 -0.22
N LEU A 332 7.96 4.48 -0.55
CA LEU A 332 6.87 5.46 -0.48
C LEU A 332 6.60 5.93 0.95
N GLN A 333 6.33 7.22 1.06
CA GLN A 333 5.92 7.92 2.26
C GLN A 333 4.51 8.51 2.09
N VAL A 334 3.88 8.83 3.23
CA VAL A 334 2.59 9.53 3.22
C VAL A 334 2.77 10.89 2.55
N GLY A 335 1.87 11.20 1.59
CA GLY A 335 1.91 12.41 0.79
C GLY A 335 2.59 12.23 -0.58
N ASP A 336 3.32 11.13 -0.79
CA ASP A 336 3.97 10.87 -2.07
C ASP A 336 2.94 10.72 -3.20
N SER A 337 3.39 11.11 -4.39
CA SER A 337 2.60 11.03 -5.62
C SER A 337 2.95 9.76 -6.38
N VAL A 338 1.94 9.02 -6.83
CA VAL A 338 2.10 7.76 -7.57
C VAL A 338 1.33 7.78 -8.88
N ASN A 339 1.91 7.22 -9.93
CA ASN A 339 1.25 7.02 -11.21
C ASN A 339 0.14 5.99 -11.09
N ILE A 340 -1.01 6.29 -11.68
CA ILE A 340 -2.19 5.43 -11.66
C ILE A 340 -2.62 5.11 -13.08
N GLU A 341 -2.79 3.84 -13.35
CA GLU A 341 -3.44 3.32 -14.55
C GLU A 341 -4.53 2.33 -14.12
N ARG A 342 -5.71 2.48 -14.68
CA ARG A 342 -6.85 1.59 -14.40
C ARG A 342 -6.78 0.34 -15.26
N ASP A 343 -7.45 -0.71 -14.81
CA ASP A 343 -7.65 -1.90 -15.63
C ASP A 343 -8.44 -1.55 -16.91
N ILE A 344 -7.86 -1.82 -18.08
CA ILE A 344 -8.45 -1.52 -19.38
C ILE A 344 -9.82 -2.17 -19.58
N THR A 345 -10.09 -3.29 -18.92
CA THR A 345 -11.38 -3.99 -19.01
C THR A 345 -12.55 -3.16 -18.45
N THR A 346 -12.25 -2.13 -17.66
CA THR A 346 -13.25 -1.19 -17.10
C THR A 346 -13.67 -0.09 -18.09
N ARG A 347 -13.11 -0.08 -19.30
CA ARG A 347 -13.39 0.90 -20.37
C ARG A 347 -14.55 0.48 -21.28
N LEU A 348 -15.04 -0.75 -21.12
CA LEU A 348 -16.19 -1.35 -21.80
C LEU A 348 -17.46 -1.16 -20.96
#